data_AF-A0A956DQB7-F1
#
_entry.id   AF-A0A956DQB7-F1
#
_cell.length_a   1.000
_cell.length_b   1.000
_cell.length_c   1.000
_cell.angle_alpha   90.00
_cell.angle_beta   90.00
_cell.angle_gamma   90.00
#
_symmetry.space_group_name_H-M   'P 1'
#
loop_
_entity.id
_entity.type
_entity.pdbx_description
1 polymer ?
#
loop_
_entity_poly.entity_id
_entity_poly.type
_entity_poly.pdbx_seq_one_letter_code
_entity_poly.pdbx_strand_id
1 'polypeptide(L)'
;MHVKELEKGLRSPKWSTVQHAPSVRRLGEYLTNQATLLLFEDSPKGWAVFVEGLEYLYWSLRVSQSEFVGVAVSTYVNLMLTGQVERADWLLRRMVADAQEPADGWHFRWVWSPFSQLVTKLGARLGRCDEPQFADEIASEFVSPFMDVLEAWPDAAATAAALKKVCAHHVRFARSSDDHDFQRPLYAQVCPLEVHFVNHCRREAGLDEVAVKHALLDTPFGKPPPAGIDVPDLCKPVADLVQRARDEGLIDEDD
;
A
#
# COMPACT_ATOMS: atom_id res chain seq x y z
N MET A 1 24.55 4.46 -9.55
CA MET A 1 24.53 3.14 -8.88
C MET A 1 23.19 2.51 -9.20
N HIS A 2 23.15 1.44 -10.00
CA HIS A 2 21.89 0.85 -10.48
C HIS A 2 21.11 0.23 -9.31
N VAL A 3 19.78 0.30 -9.33
CA VAL A 3 18.86 -0.37 -8.39
C VAL A 3 19.29 -1.81 -8.09
N LYS A 4 19.81 -2.53 -9.10
CA LYS A 4 20.36 -3.88 -8.98
C LYS A 4 21.58 -4.02 -8.07
N GLU A 5 22.45 -3.02 -7.99
CA GLU A 5 23.61 -3.04 -7.08
C GLU A 5 23.21 -2.72 -5.64
N LEU A 6 22.21 -1.84 -5.46
CA LEU A 6 21.61 -1.55 -4.16
C LEU A 6 20.84 -2.77 -3.63
N GLU A 7 20.07 -3.45 -4.48
CA GLU A 7 19.41 -4.71 -4.16
C GLU A 7 20.39 -5.84 -3.85
N LYS A 8 21.55 -5.87 -4.51
CA LYS A 8 22.62 -6.83 -4.23
C LYS A 8 23.30 -6.54 -2.88
N GLY A 9 23.44 -5.26 -2.53
CA GLY A 9 23.86 -4.83 -1.20
C GLY A 9 22.85 -5.26 -0.13
N LEU A 10 21.58 -4.89 -0.30
CA LEU A 10 20.46 -5.19 0.61
C LEU A 10 20.24 -6.67 0.92
N ARG A 11 20.65 -7.56 0.01
CA ARG A 11 20.52 -9.02 0.16
C ARG A 11 21.80 -9.69 0.69
N SER A 12 22.85 -8.92 0.95
CA SER A 12 24.07 -9.43 1.56
C SER A 12 23.80 -9.81 3.02
N PRO A 13 24.28 -10.99 3.50
CA PRO A 13 24.20 -11.34 4.92
C PRO A 13 24.98 -10.38 5.85
N LYS A 14 25.78 -9.47 5.28
CA LYS A 14 26.51 -8.39 5.98
C LYS A 14 25.76 -7.04 5.98
N TRP A 15 24.46 -7.05 5.73
CA TRP A 15 23.62 -5.85 5.77
C TRP A 15 22.54 -6.04 6.85
N SER A 16 22.77 -5.53 8.05
CA SER A 16 21.78 -5.39 9.14
C SER A 16 20.67 -4.38 8.83
N THR A 17 20.35 -4.09 7.57
CA THR A 17 19.26 -3.16 7.19
C THR A 17 17.89 -3.51 7.81
N VAL A 18 17.73 -4.73 8.31
CA VAL A 18 16.60 -5.18 9.13
C VAL A 18 16.44 -4.32 10.41
N GLN A 19 17.52 -3.86 11.05
CA GLN A 19 17.46 -3.07 12.29
C GLN A 19 16.90 -1.66 12.08
N HIS A 20 17.09 -1.06 10.89
CA HIS A 20 16.65 0.31 10.59
C HIS A 20 15.33 0.40 9.82
N ALA A 21 14.84 -0.73 9.30
CA ALA A 21 13.54 -0.77 8.63
C ALA A 21 12.40 -0.14 9.45
N PRO A 22 12.33 -0.31 10.79
CA PRO A 22 11.32 0.37 11.61
C PRO A 22 11.44 1.90 11.59
N SER A 23 12.65 2.45 11.55
CA SER A 23 12.88 3.90 11.51
C SER A 23 12.52 4.50 10.15
N VAL A 24 12.92 3.83 9.06
CA VAL A 24 12.54 4.19 7.69
C VAL A 24 11.01 4.16 7.54
N ARG A 25 10.37 3.12 8.07
CA ARG A 25 8.90 3.02 8.09
C ARG A 25 8.26 4.17 8.86
N ARG A 26 8.70 4.43 10.09
CA ARG A 26 8.17 5.53 10.92
C ARG A 26 8.28 6.89 10.23
N LEU A 27 9.37 7.13 9.51
CA LEU A 27 9.52 8.35 8.72
C LEU A 27 8.50 8.41 7.57
N GLY A 28 8.31 7.30 6.85
CA GLY A 28 7.28 7.19 5.82
C GLY A 28 5.85 7.40 6.37
N GLU A 29 5.53 6.78 7.50
CA GLU A 29 4.26 6.96 8.22
C GLU A 29 4.06 8.40 8.69
N TYR A 30 5.12 9.03 9.21
CA TYR A 30 5.10 10.43 9.61
C TYR A 30 4.81 11.35 8.42
N LEU A 31 5.55 11.20 7.32
CA LEU A 31 5.40 12.03 6.12
C LEU A 31 4.02 11.86 5.48
N THR A 32 3.53 10.63 5.37
CA THR A 32 2.18 10.37 4.83
C THR A 32 1.07 10.93 5.73
N ASN A 33 1.25 10.95 7.05
CA ASN A 33 0.34 11.64 7.98
C ASN A 33 0.40 13.16 7.84
N GLN A 34 1.60 13.75 7.74
CA GLN A 34 1.76 15.20 7.49
C GLN A 34 1.13 15.60 6.15
N ALA A 35 1.36 14.81 5.11
CA ALA A 35 0.75 14.99 3.81
C ALA A 35 -0.77 14.97 3.88
N THR A 36 -1.34 14.08 4.70
CA THR A 36 -2.78 14.04 4.95
C THR A 36 -3.27 15.37 5.52
N LEU A 37 -2.62 15.91 6.55
CA LEU A 37 -3.01 17.21 7.10
C LEU A 37 -2.94 18.32 6.04
N LEU A 38 -1.86 18.36 5.25
CA LEU A 38 -1.70 19.33 4.17
C LEU A 38 -2.77 19.20 3.08
N LEU A 39 -3.20 17.98 2.75
CA LEU A 39 -4.27 17.76 1.77
C LEU A 39 -5.64 18.22 2.30
N PHE A 40 -5.91 18.08 3.61
CA PHE A 40 -7.11 18.66 4.22
C PHE A 40 -7.14 20.19 4.18
N GLU A 41 -5.97 20.81 4.16
CA GLU A 41 -5.80 22.26 4.01
C GLU A 41 -5.76 22.72 2.55
N ASP A 42 -6.09 21.83 1.59
CA ASP A 42 -5.98 22.07 0.15
C ASP A 42 -4.58 22.55 -0.30
N SER A 43 -3.54 22.17 0.44
CA SER A 43 -2.17 22.57 0.13
C SER A 43 -1.62 21.77 -1.05
N PRO A 44 -1.09 22.43 -2.11
CA PRO A 44 -0.50 21.74 -3.26
C PRO A 44 0.74 20.93 -2.90
N LYS A 45 1.36 21.20 -1.74
CA LYS A 45 2.53 20.45 -1.24
C LYS A 45 2.16 19.08 -0.68
N GLY A 46 0.89 18.86 -0.31
CA GLY A 46 0.46 17.63 0.34
C GLY A 46 0.82 16.38 -0.46
N TRP A 47 0.58 16.41 -1.78
CA TRP A 47 0.90 15.29 -2.66
C TRP A 47 2.41 15.02 -2.82
N ALA A 48 3.26 16.05 -2.84
CA ALA A 48 4.70 15.87 -2.92
C ALA A 48 5.23 15.18 -1.65
N VAL A 49 4.79 15.64 -0.47
CA VAL A 49 5.13 15.03 0.82
C VAL A 49 4.57 13.60 0.92
N PHE A 50 3.39 13.37 0.35
CA PHE A 50 2.76 12.05 0.33
C PHE A 50 3.60 11.04 -0.46
N VAL A 51 3.99 11.42 -1.68
CA VAL A 51 4.85 10.63 -2.55
C VAL A 51 6.19 10.35 -1.90
N GLU A 52 6.81 11.34 -1.28
CA GLU A 52 8.05 11.15 -0.50
C GLU A 52 7.86 10.12 0.62
N GLY A 53 6.76 10.20 1.38
CA GLY A 53 6.43 9.23 2.41
C GLY A 53 6.27 7.80 1.87
N LEU A 54 5.57 7.64 0.74
CA LEU A 54 5.41 6.34 0.07
C LEU A 54 6.73 5.74 -0.38
N GLU A 55 7.70 6.56 -0.79
CA GLU A 55 9.04 6.09 -1.16
C GLU A 55 9.76 5.49 0.05
N TYR A 56 9.71 6.14 1.22
CA TYR A 56 10.27 5.56 2.45
C TYR A 56 9.58 4.24 2.82
N LEU A 57 8.25 4.16 2.70
CA LEU A 57 7.51 2.93 2.98
C LEU A 57 7.85 1.81 1.99
N TYR A 58 8.01 2.13 0.70
CA TYR A 58 8.48 1.17 -0.30
C TYR A 58 9.85 0.61 0.09
N TRP A 59 10.79 1.48 0.49
CA TRP A 59 12.11 1.04 0.92
C TRP A 59 12.06 0.22 2.21
N SER A 60 11.24 0.59 3.20
CA SER A 60 11.09 -0.22 4.41
C SER A 60 10.61 -1.64 4.07
N LEU A 61 9.61 -1.75 3.18
CA LEU A 61 9.09 -3.02 2.67
C LEU A 61 10.14 -3.80 1.86
N ARG A 62 11.08 -3.11 1.20
CA ARG A 62 12.16 -3.76 0.42
C ARG A 62 13.21 -4.40 1.33
N VAL A 63 13.45 -3.80 2.50
CA VAL A 63 14.54 -4.20 3.41
C VAL A 63 14.09 -5.07 4.59
N SER A 64 12.80 -5.03 4.94
CA SER A 64 12.22 -5.82 6.03
C SER A 64 11.44 -7.04 5.53
N GLN A 65 11.59 -8.16 6.23
CA GLN A 65 10.75 -9.35 6.02
C GLN A 65 9.49 -9.37 6.90
N SER A 66 9.44 -8.55 7.96
CA SER A 66 8.37 -8.51 8.95
C SER A 66 7.58 -7.21 8.82
N GLU A 67 6.51 -7.23 8.03
CA GLU A 67 5.84 -5.99 7.62
C GLU A 67 4.32 -6.05 7.84
N PHE A 68 3.74 -4.85 7.99
CA PHE A 68 2.32 -4.64 8.18
C PHE A 68 1.62 -4.70 6.82
N VAL A 69 0.70 -5.66 6.67
CA VAL A 69 -0.12 -5.85 5.47
C VAL A 69 -0.74 -4.55 4.96
N GLY A 70 -1.26 -3.71 5.86
CA GLY A 70 -1.85 -2.42 5.48
C GLY A 70 -0.86 -1.49 4.76
N VAL A 71 0.38 -1.39 5.23
CA VAL A 71 1.41 -0.55 4.62
C VAL A 71 1.75 -1.07 3.22
N ALA A 72 1.97 -2.37 3.08
CA ALA A 72 2.27 -2.98 1.79
C ALA A 72 1.17 -2.74 0.75
N VAL A 73 -0.09 -2.99 1.13
CA VAL A 73 -1.25 -2.85 0.24
C VAL A 73 -1.45 -1.39 -0.16
N SER A 74 -1.42 -0.46 0.80
CA SER A 74 -1.59 0.97 0.49
C SER A 74 -0.43 1.50 -0.34
N THR A 75 0.81 1.09 -0.08
CA THR A 75 1.97 1.46 -0.89
C THR A 75 1.83 0.92 -2.31
N TYR A 76 1.48 -0.36 -2.49
CA TYR A 76 1.23 -0.94 -3.82
C TYR A 76 0.18 -0.15 -4.61
N VAL A 77 -0.97 0.13 -3.99
CA VAL A 77 -2.06 0.86 -4.66
C VAL A 77 -1.60 2.25 -5.09
N ASN A 78 -0.86 2.95 -4.25
CA ASN A 78 -0.36 4.27 -4.63
C ASN A 78 0.71 4.21 -5.72
N LEU A 79 1.62 3.23 -5.69
CA LEU A 79 2.58 3.00 -6.78
C LEU A 79 1.85 2.76 -8.11
N MET A 80 0.77 1.98 -8.10
CA MET A 80 -0.09 1.78 -9.28
C MET A 80 -0.74 3.09 -9.76
N LEU A 81 -1.38 3.84 -8.85
CA LEU A 81 -2.07 5.08 -9.18
C LEU A 81 -1.13 6.20 -9.64
N THR A 82 0.13 6.16 -9.24
CA THR A 82 1.18 7.11 -9.66
C THR A 82 1.99 6.62 -10.86
N GLY A 83 1.66 5.47 -11.43
CA GLY A 83 2.31 4.94 -12.64
C GLY A 83 3.68 4.28 -12.39
N GLN A 84 4.05 3.99 -11.15
CA GLN A 84 5.29 3.31 -10.76
C GLN A 84 5.16 1.77 -10.91
N VAL A 85 4.80 1.32 -12.12
CA VAL A 85 4.37 -0.06 -12.41
C VAL A 85 5.41 -1.11 -12.01
N GLU A 86 6.69 -0.91 -12.33
CA GLU A 86 7.74 -1.89 -12.02
C GLU A 86 7.88 -2.12 -10.50
N ARG A 87 7.81 -1.04 -9.71
CA ARG A 87 7.89 -1.10 -8.24
C ARG A 87 6.64 -1.75 -7.66
N ALA A 88 5.46 -1.42 -8.20
CA ALA A 88 4.20 -2.05 -7.83
C ALA A 88 4.23 -3.56 -8.10
N ASP A 89 4.71 -4.00 -9.27
CA ASP A 89 4.80 -5.42 -9.63
C ASP A 89 5.77 -6.19 -8.74
N TRP A 90 6.87 -5.55 -8.32
CA TRP A 90 7.74 -6.14 -7.32
C TRP A 90 7.00 -6.34 -5.99
N LEU A 91 6.31 -5.31 -5.50
CA LEU A 91 5.59 -5.35 -4.23
C LEU A 91 4.49 -6.40 -4.25
N LEU A 92 3.71 -6.46 -5.32
CA LEU A 92 2.64 -7.45 -5.49
C LEU A 92 3.18 -8.88 -5.41
N ARG A 93 4.29 -9.17 -6.10
CA ARG A 93 4.92 -10.50 -6.03
C ARG A 93 5.39 -10.85 -4.63
N ARG A 94 5.94 -9.87 -3.89
CA ARG A 94 6.29 -10.05 -2.47
C ARG A 94 5.05 -10.32 -1.63
N MET A 95 3.98 -9.53 -1.79
CA MET A 95 2.71 -9.72 -1.07
C MET A 95 2.11 -11.11 -1.31
N VAL A 96 2.14 -11.61 -2.55
CA VAL A 96 1.63 -12.95 -2.90
C VAL A 96 2.50 -14.05 -2.30
N ALA A 97 3.84 -13.91 -2.37
CA ALA A 97 4.76 -14.86 -1.74
C ALA A 97 4.53 -14.93 -0.22
N ASP A 98 4.41 -13.78 0.45
CA ASP A 98 4.17 -13.69 1.90
C ASP A 98 2.80 -14.20 2.32
N ALA A 99 1.85 -14.23 1.38
CA ALA A 99 0.53 -14.81 1.56
C ALA A 99 0.47 -16.30 1.23
N GLN A 100 1.59 -16.93 0.83
CA GLN A 100 1.70 -18.37 0.48
C GLN A 100 2.70 -19.17 1.33
N GLU A 101 3.56 -18.55 2.13
CA GLU A 101 4.41 -19.22 3.13
C GLU A 101 3.62 -20.11 4.15
N PRO A 102 4.25 -21.12 4.79
CA PRO A 102 3.58 -21.89 5.84
C PRO A 102 3.25 -21.05 7.09
N ALA A 103 2.27 -21.51 7.88
CA ALA A 103 1.64 -20.74 8.96
C ALA A 103 2.43 -20.69 10.28
N ASP A 104 3.75 -20.48 10.27
CA ASP A 104 4.56 -20.26 11.48
C ASP A 104 4.50 -18.80 12.00
N GLY A 105 3.47 -18.04 11.61
CA GLY A 105 2.94 -16.94 12.42
C GLY A 105 2.65 -15.62 11.72
N TRP A 106 3.00 -15.44 10.43
CA TRP A 106 2.77 -14.17 9.71
C TRP A 106 1.63 -14.24 8.68
N HIS A 107 1.31 -15.44 8.21
CA HIS A 107 0.22 -15.74 7.28
C HIS A 107 -1.15 -15.21 7.67
N PHE A 108 -1.46 -15.26 8.97
CA PHE A 108 -2.78 -14.88 9.46
C PHE A 108 -3.12 -13.41 9.14
N ARG A 109 -2.11 -12.54 9.03
CA ARG A 109 -2.33 -11.09 8.82
C ARG A 109 -2.82 -10.76 7.41
N TRP A 110 -2.38 -11.51 6.40
CA TRP A 110 -2.77 -11.30 5.00
C TRP A 110 -4.19 -11.76 4.74
N VAL A 111 -4.59 -12.88 5.35
CA VAL A 111 -5.95 -13.40 5.22
C VAL A 111 -6.96 -12.48 5.93
N TRP A 112 -6.54 -11.79 6.99
CA TRP A 112 -7.42 -10.91 7.79
C TRP A 112 -7.62 -9.51 7.22
N SER A 113 -6.95 -9.16 6.12
CA SER A 113 -7.16 -7.89 5.43
C SER A 113 -7.97 -8.12 4.16
N PRO A 114 -9.28 -7.84 4.15
CA PRO A 114 -10.06 -8.04 2.93
C PRO A 114 -9.60 -7.16 1.77
N PHE A 115 -8.98 -6.01 2.08
CA PHE A 115 -8.39 -5.15 1.06
C PHE A 115 -7.14 -5.78 0.42
N SER A 116 -6.27 -6.46 1.18
CA SER A 116 -5.15 -7.18 0.55
C SER A 116 -5.66 -8.27 -0.38
N GLN A 117 -6.70 -9.00 0.01
CA GLN A 117 -7.30 -10.03 -0.84
C GLN A 117 -7.85 -9.44 -2.16
N LEU A 118 -8.57 -8.31 -2.09
CA LEU A 118 -9.02 -7.59 -3.29
C LEU A 118 -7.83 -7.24 -4.19
N VAL A 119 -6.79 -6.61 -3.61
CA VAL A 119 -5.60 -6.16 -4.34
C VAL A 119 -4.89 -7.31 -5.05
N THR A 120 -4.60 -8.40 -4.33
CA THR A 120 -3.87 -9.53 -4.91
C THR A 120 -4.71 -10.30 -5.93
N LYS A 121 -6.03 -10.46 -5.71
CA LYS A 121 -6.92 -11.12 -6.68
C LYS A 121 -7.14 -10.27 -7.95
N LEU A 122 -7.19 -8.94 -7.83
CA LEU A 122 -7.19 -8.07 -9.01
C LEU A 122 -5.85 -8.13 -9.75
N GLY A 123 -4.72 -8.17 -9.03
CA GLY A 123 -3.40 -8.41 -9.62
C GLY A 123 -3.35 -9.70 -10.44
N ALA A 124 -3.91 -10.79 -9.91
CA ALA A 124 -4.00 -12.07 -10.63
C ALA A 124 -4.90 -11.99 -11.88
N ARG A 125 -6.06 -11.31 -11.80
CA ARG A 125 -6.95 -11.08 -12.95
C ARG A 125 -6.30 -10.27 -14.07
N LEU A 126 -5.36 -9.41 -13.72
CA LEU A 126 -4.55 -8.65 -14.67
C LEU A 126 -3.33 -9.43 -15.19
N GLY A 127 -3.12 -10.67 -14.76
CA GLY A 127 -1.97 -11.49 -15.15
C GLY A 127 -0.63 -11.02 -14.57
N ARG A 128 -0.65 -10.23 -13.48
CA ARG A 128 0.55 -9.67 -12.85
C ARG A 128 1.18 -10.59 -11.79
N CYS A 129 0.42 -11.54 -11.27
CA CYS A 129 0.85 -12.54 -10.32
C CYS A 129 0.01 -13.82 -10.44
N ASP A 130 0.47 -14.90 -9.83
CA ASP A 130 -0.35 -16.10 -9.65
C ASP A 130 -1.52 -15.82 -8.70
N GLU A 131 -2.61 -16.59 -8.83
CA GLU A 131 -3.75 -16.43 -7.92
C GLU A 131 -3.38 -16.92 -6.51
N PRO A 132 -3.43 -16.04 -5.49
CA PRO A 132 -3.13 -16.43 -4.11
C PRO A 132 -4.18 -17.40 -3.59
N GLN A 133 -3.71 -18.44 -2.90
CA GLN A 133 -4.54 -19.40 -2.19
C GLN A 133 -4.63 -18.94 -0.73
N PHE A 134 -5.77 -18.36 -0.33
CA PHE A 134 -6.03 -18.05 1.06
C PHE A 134 -6.73 -19.25 1.71
N ALA A 135 -6.37 -19.62 2.94
CA ALA A 135 -7.02 -20.72 3.63
C ALA A 135 -8.53 -20.44 3.82
N ASP A 136 -9.37 -21.38 3.39
CA ASP A 136 -10.84 -21.26 3.33
C ASP A 136 -11.50 -20.92 4.68
N GLU A 137 -10.84 -21.26 5.79
CA GLU A 137 -11.42 -21.19 7.15
C GLU A 137 -11.65 -19.77 7.67
N ILE A 138 -10.99 -18.75 7.12
CA ILE A 138 -11.10 -17.36 7.60
C ILE A 138 -12.06 -16.52 6.74
N ALA A 139 -12.39 -16.96 5.53
CA ALA A 139 -13.20 -16.20 4.57
C ALA A 139 -14.68 -16.07 4.97
N SER A 140 -15.20 -16.93 5.87
CA SER A 140 -16.64 -16.98 6.19
C SER A 140 -17.10 -16.04 7.30
N GLU A 141 -16.23 -15.65 8.24
CA GLU A 141 -16.62 -14.81 9.38
C GLU A 141 -16.62 -13.30 9.06
N PHE A 142 -15.90 -12.88 8.03
CA PHE A 142 -15.84 -11.48 7.58
C PHE A 142 -16.40 -11.34 6.17
N VAL A 143 -17.73 -11.40 6.02
CA VAL A 143 -18.40 -10.99 4.78
C VAL A 143 -18.05 -9.54 4.50
N SER A 144 -17.09 -9.38 3.60
CA SER A 144 -16.43 -8.13 3.36
C SER A 144 -16.96 -7.51 2.06
N PRO A 145 -17.31 -6.22 2.04
CA PRO A 145 -17.75 -5.54 0.82
C PRO A 145 -16.69 -5.54 -0.30
N PHE A 146 -15.44 -5.87 0.03
CA PHE A 146 -14.35 -6.04 -0.93
C PHE A 146 -14.52 -7.33 -1.78
N MET A 147 -15.16 -8.38 -1.25
CA MET A 147 -15.46 -9.61 -2.01
C MET A 147 -16.59 -9.37 -3.01
N ASP A 148 -17.61 -8.60 -2.65
CA ASP A 148 -18.68 -8.16 -3.57
C ASP A 148 -18.08 -7.47 -4.81
N VAL A 149 -16.99 -6.70 -4.66
CA VAL A 149 -16.31 -6.04 -5.80
C VAL A 149 -15.67 -7.09 -6.73
N LEU A 150 -15.06 -8.14 -6.17
CA LEU A 150 -14.47 -9.22 -6.95
C LEU A 150 -15.54 -10.01 -7.70
N GLU A 151 -16.64 -10.35 -7.06
CA GLU A 151 -17.76 -11.07 -7.68
C GLU A 151 -18.44 -10.24 -8.77
N ALA A 152 -18.61 -8.95 -8.53
CA ALA A 152 -19.24 -8.01 -9.46
C ALA A 152 -18.33 -7.54 -10.60
N TRP A 153 -17.04 -7.87 -10.58
CA TRP A 153 -16.00 -7.34 -11.47
C TRP A 153 -16.34 -7.25 -12.97
N PRO A 154 -16.94 -8.24 -13.64
CA PRO A 154 -17.26 -8.08 -15.05
C PRO A 154 -18.37 -7.04 -15.32
N ASP A 155 -19.22 -6.74 -14.34
CA ASP A 155 -20.37 -5.84 -14.46
C ASP A 155 -20.08 -4.47 -13.81
N ALA A 156 -20.11 -3.42 -14.63
CA ALA A 156 -19.84 -2.05 -14.19
C ALA A 156 -20.85 -1.53 -13.14
N ALA A 157 -22.14 -1.81 -13.31
CA ALA A 157 -23.18 -1.34 -12.40
C ALA A 157 -23.12 -2.07 -11.06
N ALA A 158 -22.92 -3.39 -11.08
CA ALA A 158 -22.74 -4.19 -9.88
C ALA A 158 -21.46 -3.80 -9.13
N THR A 159 -20.35 -3.56 -9.86
CA THR A 159 -19.09 -3.10 -9.27
C THR A 159 -19.25 -1.73 -8.61
N ALA A 160 -19.95 -0.79 -9.24
CA ALA A 160 -20.24 0.52 -8.65
C ALA A 160 -21.02 0.40 -7.33
N ALA A 161 -22.02 -0.51 -7.30
CA ALA A 161 -22.80 -0.77 -6.10
C ALA A 161 -21.96 -1.40 -4.98
N ALA A 162 -21.08 -2.35 -5.31
CA ALA A 162 -20.14 -2.96 -4.37
C ALA A 162 -19.15 -1.93 -3.79
N LEU A 163 -18.56 -1.09 -4.63
CA LEU A 163 -17.66 -0.01 -4.18
C LEU A 163 -18.36 1.02 -3.29
N LYS A 164 -19.66 1.28 -3.51
CA LYS A 164 -20.45 2.12 -2.61
C LYS A 164 -20.58 1.47 -1.22
N LYS A 165 -20.69 0.14 -1.14
CA LYS A 165 -20.66 -0.60 0.15
C LYS A 165 -19.28 -0.52 0.81
N VAL A 166 -18.19 -0.59 0.03
CA VAL A 166 -16.82 -0.36 0.54
C VAL A 166 -16.71 1.03 1.18
N CYS A 167 -17.18 2.08 0.50
CA CYS A 167 -17.19 3.42 1.06
C CYS A 167 -18.02 3.51 2.36
N ALA A 168 -19.20 2.89 2.40
CA ALA A 168 -20.04 2.87 3.59
C ALA A 168 -19.39 2.08 4.75
N HIS A 169 -18.63 1.02 4.43
CA HIS A 169 -17.87 0.25 5.40
C HIS A 169 -16.77 1.10 6.05
N HIS A 170 -16.02 1.87 5.26
CA HIS A 170 -15.03 2.83 5.79
C HIS A 170 -15.67 3.84 6.75
N VAL A 171 -16.82 4.43 6.40
CA VAL A 171 -17.54 5.36 7.30
C VAL A 171 -17.98 4.67 8.59
N ARG A 172 -18.48 3.44 8.51
CA ARG A 172 -18.89 2.67 9.69
C ARG A 172 -17.69 2.37 10.58
N PHE A 173 -16.59 1.91 9.99
CA PHE A 173 -15.38 1.53 10.71
C PHE A 173 -14.77 2.75 11.43
N ALA A 174 -14.68 3.89 10.74
CA ALA A 174 -14.21 5.16 11.30
C ALA A 174 -15.08 5.69 12.47
N ARG A 175 -16.32 5.21 12.61
CA ARG A 175 -17.22 5.58 13.72
C ARG A 175 -17.21 4.60 14.88
N SER A 176 -16.89 3.33 14.63
CA SER A 176 -16.96 2.25 15.62
C SER A 176 -15.64 2.01 16.35
N SER A 177 -14.55 2.61 15.89
CA SER A 177 -13.25 2.45 16.53
C SER A 177 -13.17 3.34 17.76
N ASP A 178 -13.32 2.73 18.93
CA ASP A 178 -12.86 3.30 20.18
C ASP A 178 -11.32 3.48 20.08
N ASP A 179 -10.90 4.70 19.71
CA ASP A 179 -9.62 5.36 19.95
C ASP A 179 -8.28 4.77 19.48
N HIS A 180 -8.23 3.60 18.84
CA HIS A 180 -6.94 3.03 18.36
C HIS A 180 -6.64 3.25 16.88
N ASP A 181 -7.63 3.57 16.06
CA ASP A 181 -7.43 3.62 14.61
C ASP A 181 -6.74 4.90 14.12
N PHE A 182 -6.87 6.01 14.83
CA PHE A 182 -6.02 7.20 14.60
C PHE A 182 -4.53 6.98 14.91
N GLN A 183 -4.13 5.80 15.42
CA GLN A 183 -2.73 5.42 15.53
C GLN A 183 -2.16 4.87 14.21
N ARG A 184 -3.03 4.46 13.28
CA ARG A 184 -2.60 4.03 11.94
C ARG A 184 -2.57 5.24 11.01
N PRO A 185 -1.75 5.19 9.95
CA PRO A 185 -1.67 6.31 9.05
C PRO A 185 -3.04 6.64 8.43
N LEU A 186 -3.46 7.89 8.53
CA LEU A 186 -4.80 8.34 8.11
C LEU A 186 -5.10 8.01 6.63
N TYR A 187 -4.05 8.03 5.80
CA TYR A 187 -4.16 7.70 4.37
C TYR A 187 -4.55 6.24 4.12
N ALA A 188 -4.25 5.32 5.05
CA ALA A 188 -4.58 3.90 4.92
C ALA A 188 -6.01 3.57 5.38
N GLN A 189 -6.70 4.50 6.04
CA GLN A 189 -8.01 4.26 6.68
C GLN A 189 -9.15 5.11 6.13
N VAL A 190 -8.88 6.32 5.64
CA VAL A 190 -9.93 7.29 5.29
C VAL A 190 -10.02 7.54 3.79
N CYS A 191 -8.96 7.19 3.05
CA CYS A 191 -8.88 7.41 1.62
C CYS A 191 -9.55 6.25 0.89
N PRO A 192 -10.64 6.45 0.12
CA PRO A 192 -11.26 5.41 -0.70
C PRO A 192 -10.40 5.13 -1.96
N LEU A 193 -9.10 4.91 -1.77
CA LEU A 193 -8.14 4.58 -2.83
C LEU A 193 -8.60 3.36 -3.62
N GLU A 194 -9.43 2.50 -3.01
CA GLU A 194 -9.94 1.30 -3.64
C GLU A 194 -10.83 1.60 -4.83
N VAL A 195 -11.59 2.71 -4.81
CA VAL A 195 -12.39 3.13 -5.96
C VAL A 195 -11.48 3.47 -7.14
N HIS A 196 -10.45 4.27 -6.90
CA HIS A 196 -9.48 4.67 -7.92
C HIS A 196 -8.67 3.48 -8.42
N PHE A 197 -8.23 2.63 -7.49
CA PHE A 197 -7.48 1.43 -7.80
C PHE A 197 -8.29 0.45 -8.64
N VAL A 198 -9.55 0.20 -8.27
CA VAL A 198 -10.47 -0.65 -9.04
C VAL A 198 -10.69 -0.07 -10.42
N ASN A 199 -10.94 1.24 -10.56
CA ASN A 199 -11.06 1.88 -11.88
C ASN A 199 -9.78 1.80 -12.70
N HIS A 200 -8.61 1.96 -12.07
CA HIS A 200 -7.32 1.77 -12.71
C HIS A 200 -7.18 0.33 -13.25
N CYS A 201 -7.43 -0.69 -12.41
CA CYS A 201 -7.39 -2.09 -12.84
C CYS A 201 -8.42 -2.39 -13.95
N ARG A 202 -9.62 -1.81 -13.89
CA ARG A 202 -10.65 -2.00 -14.93
C ARG A 202 -10.17 -1.46 -16.26
N ARG A 203 -9.59 -0.26 -16.27
CA ARG A 203 -9.00 0.36 -17.46
C ARG A 203 -7.90 -0.52 -18.05
N GLU A 204 -7.00 -1.05 -17.21
CA GLU A 204 -5.95 -1.98 -17.68
C GLU A 204 -6.53 -3.27 -18.28
N ALA A 205 -7.64 -3.76 -17.75
CA ALA A 205 -8.34 -4.94 -18.26
C ALA A 205 -9.22 -4.64 -19.50
N GLY A 206 -9.27 -3.40 -19.99
CA GLY A 206 -10.15 -2.99 -21.09
C GLY A 206 -11.64 -2.97 -20.71
N LEU A 207 -11.96 -2.83 -19.43
CA LEU A 207 -13.32 -2.70 -18.91
C LEU A 207 -13.67 -1.23 -18.65
N ASP A 208 -14.95 -0.90 -18.76
CA ASP A 208 -15.46 0.45 -18.46
C ASP A 208 -15.23 0.83 -17.00
N GLU A 209 -14.76 2.05 -16.76
CA GLU A 209 -14.67 2.61 -15.40
C GLU A 209 -16.07 2.77 -14.77
N VAL A 210 -16.11 2.74 -13.44
CA VAL A 210 -17.34 2.88 -12.67
C VAL A 210 -17.41 4.22 -11.95
N ALA A 211 -18.56 4.86 -12.04
CA ALA A 211 -18.86 6.07 -11.30
C ALA A 211 -19.51 5.73 -9.96
N VAL A 212 -18.82 6.02 -8.86
CA VAL A 212 -19.33 5.83 -7.50
C VAL A 212 -19.72 7.19 -6.94
N LYS A 213 -20.98 7.34 -6.51
CA LYS A 213 -21.48 8.55 -5.85
C LYS A 213 -21.51 8.33 -4.34
N HIS A 214 -20.55 8.92 -3.63
CA HIS A 214 -20.43 8.82 -2.17
C HIS A 214 -19.67 10.02 -1.58
N ALA A 215 -20.09 10.54 -0.43
CA ALA A 215 -19.51 11.74 0.18
C ALA A 215 -17.99 11.63 0.50
N LEU A 216 -17.49 10.41 0.76
CA LEU A 216 -16.05 10.18 0.95
C LEU A 216 -15.23 10.53 -0.31
N LEU A 217 -15.81 10.39 -1.50
CA LEU A 217 -15.14 10.72 -2.77
C LEU A 217 -15.14 12.22 -3.05
N ASP A 218 -15.97 13.00 -2.33
CA ASP A 218 -16.00 14.46 -2.43
C ASP A 218 -14.96 15.14 -1.51
N THR A 219 -14.14 14.36 -0.80
CA THR A 219 -13.05 14.86 0.04
C THR A 219 -11.75 15.08 -0.76
N PRO A 220 -10.77 15.84 -0.26
CA PRO A 220 -9.46 15.94 -0.90
C PRO A 220 -8.77 14.58 -1.16
N PHE A 221 -8.99 13.59 -0.28
CA PHE A 221 -8.51 12.20 -0.41
C PHE A 221 -9.32 11.37 -1.40
N GLY A 222 -10.56 11.77 -1.65
CA GLY A 222 -11.40 11.20 -2.69
C GLY A 222 -10.87 11.45 -4.10
N LYS A 223 -9.82 12.27 -4.26
CA LYS A 223 -9.20 12.59 -5.55
C LYS A 223 -7.93 11.74 -5.74
N PRO A 224 -7.67 11.23 -6.96
CA PRO A 224 -6.42 10.53 -7.25
C PRO A 224 -5.24 11.51 -7.16
N PRO A 225 -4.02 11.00 -6.92
CA PRO A 225 -2.82 11.82 -7.02
C PRO A 225 -2.73 12.49 -8.40
N PRO A 226 -2.36 13.77 -8.48
CA PRO A 226 -2.07 14.45 -9.74
C PRO A 226 -1.08 13.66 -10.60
N ALA A 227 -1.33 13.61 -11.91
CA ALA A 227 -0.37 13.05 -12.84
C ALA A 227 0.93 13.87 -12.84
N GLY A 228 2.07 13.19 -13.00
CA GLY A 228 3.37 13.84 -13.17
C GLY A 228 3.96 14.45 -11.90
N ILE A 229 3.53 14.02 -10.71
CA ILE A 229 4.27 14.34 -9.48
C ILE A 229 5.64 13.70 -9.58
N ASP A 230 6.67 14.54 -9.48
CA ASP A 230 8.04 14.06 -9.45
C ASP A 230 8.25 13.25 -8.17
N VAL A 231 8.57 11.98 -8.35
CA VAL A 231 8.88 11.07 -7.26
C VAL A 231 10.36 11.26 -6.98
N PRO A 232 10.75 11.86 -5.84
CA PRO A 232 12.16 12.06 -5.57
C PRO A 232 12.88 10.72 -5.60
N ASP A 233 14.02 10.65 -6.31
CA ASP A 233 14.88 9.47 -6.27
C ASP A 233 15.55 9.38 -4.90
N LEU A 234 14.84 8.77 -3.95
CA LEU A 234 15.31 8.57 -2.59
C LEU A 234 16.37 7.46 -2.51
N CYS A 235 16.73 6.77 -3.61
CA CYS A 235 17.78 5.75 -3.57
C CYS A 235 19.09 6.32 -3.00
N LYS A 236 19.48 7.51 -3.47
CA LYS A 236 20.72 8.16 -3.05
C LYS A 236 20.59 8.79 -1.65
N PRO A 237 19.56 9.60 -1.33
CA PRO A 237 19.34 10.08 0.03
C PRO A 237 19.22 8.99 1.10
N VAL A 238 18.58 7.86 0.80
CA VAL A 238 18.49 6.71 1.72
C VAL A 238 19.84 6.04 1.87
N ALA A 239 20.59 5.83 0.77
CA ALA A 239 21.96 5.33 0.85
C ALA A 239 22.89 6.27 1.64
N ASP A 240 22.79 7.58 1.42
CA ASP A 240 23.57 8.61 2.13
C ASP A 240 23.16 8.74 3.61
N LEU A 241 21.88 8.55 3.94
CA LEU A 241 21.39 8.50 5.32
C LEU A 241 21.93 7.27 6.05
N VAL A 242 21.88 6.11 5.41
CA VAL A 242 22.46 4.86 5.93
C VAL A 242 23.96 5.02 6.13
N GLN A 243 24.68 5.64 5.19
CA GLN A 243 26.12 5.87 5.32
C GLN A 243 26.46 6.84 6.46
N ARG A 244 25.73 7.94 6.60
CA ARG A 244 25.95 8.89 7.72
C ARG A 244 25.70 8.25 9.08
N ALA A 245 24.67 7.42 9.20
CA ALA A 245 24.39 6.73 10.45
C ALA A 245 25.54 5.76 10.85
N ARG A 246 26.28 5.20 9.88
CA ARG A 246 27.53 4.46 10.14
C ARG A 246 28.67 5.36 10.59
N ASP A 247 28.88 6.47 9.89
CA ASP A 247 29.93 7.44 10.23
C ASP A 247 29.73 8.01 11.65
N GLU A 248 28.48 8.07 12.12
CA GLU A 248 28.08 8.50 13.46
C GLU A 248 28.12 7.38 14.51
N GLY A 249 28.45 6.14 14.14
CA GLY A 249 28.47 4.99 15.05
C GLY A 249 27.09 4.62 15.61
N LEU A 250 26.02 5.07 14.94
CA LEU A 250 24.64 4.70 15.26
C LEU A 250 24.27 3.31 14.71
N ILE A 251 25.16 2.76 13.88
CA ILE A 251 25.13 1.45 13.24
C ILE A 251 26.56 0.89 13.38
N ASP A 252 26.73 -0.30 13.97
CA ASP A 252 28.06 -0.92 14.11
C ASP A 252 28.61 -1.37 12.75
N GLU A 253 29.94 -1.34 12.57
CA GLU A 253 30.59 -1.73 11.29
C GLU A 253 30.41 -3.22 10.94
N ASP A 254 30.07 -4.04 11.94
CA ASP A 254 29.95 -5.50 11.85
C ASP A 254 28.50 -6.02 11.73
N ASP A 255 27.49 -5.14 11.80
CA ASP A 255 26.07 -5.44 11.65
C ASP A 255 25.59 -5.11 10.21
#